data_AF-A0A9D5FRB7-F1
#
_entry.id   AF-A0A9D5FRB7-F1
#
_cell.length_a   1.000
_cell.length_b   1.000
_cell.length_c   1.000
_cell.angle_alpha   90.00
_cell.angle_beta   90.00
_cell.angle_gamma   90.00
#
_symmetry.space_group_name_H-M   'P 1'
#
loop_
_entity.id
_entity.type
_entity.pdbx_description
1 polymer ?
#
loop_
_entity_poly.entity_id
_entity_poly.type
_entity_poly.pdbx_seq_one_letter_code
_entity_poly.pdbx_strand_id
1 'polypeptide(L)'
;MVVVVILVFVVIWNFDIHKILFVKSTSQNAGDSAALVASRWQAITLNLVGDLNIMNAIAVSYGDTAAQDSISNIQARICYSGPMIGFMAAQQAAKNNGVYQNQDFTDILIDHARAVRNDYPSAVGADGEPLFPEPYPGCWTDYANMLDLVAADGVAAGPDNVRLYTDHAGGHYLLMKDYYNAVAGKIWCWFFNNAPELLPDYLNFFPCWWAPLPDIPPLEYMNSEIFGLGLVKRRTSLDSLVTPSSFMDVVADRDSSMASTNIPATTNGVAATWYCYDSSLWTKWTAMSVTGPDAFPLTGPVKAKYDYAGADAAVRIEAEAGRITPGSHGTPVTNTIVWSAAAKPFGYLNETERPNSYSIVLPAFHEVALIPIDAASSSSGGGYDIEWRRHIMKHLPNYMENGPGASTCWYCQQLVTWEQESFRQEGVIWLSTNSWRCNVPGGPGSGGWRGGGTRRGH
;
A
#
# COMPACT_ATOMS: atom_id res chain seq x y z
N MET A 1 42.96 29.74 -23.67
CA MET A 1 42.28 28.45 -23.98
C MET A 1 41.81 27.74 -22.71
N VAL A 2 42.70 27.45 -21.75
CA VAL A 2 42.36 26.73 -20.51
C VAL A 2 41.25 27.40 -19.70
N VAL A 3 41.27 28.73 -19.54
CA VAL A 3 40.22 29.48 -18.83
C VAL A 3 38.83 29.33 -19.46
N VAL A 4 38.76 29.34 -20.80
CA VAL A 4 37.49 29.18 -21.53
C VAL A 4 36.94 27.77 -21.35
N VAL A 5 37.80 26.75 -21.39
CA VAL A 5 37.41 25.35 -21.16
C VAL A 5 36.88 25.15 -19.73
N ILE A 6 37.55 25.74 -18.73
CA ILE A 6 37.10 25.69 -17.33
C ILE A 6 35.73 26.37 -17.20
N LEU A 7 35.54 27.55 -17.79
CA LEU A 7 34.25 28.26 -17.72
C LEU A 7 33.12 27.46 -18.36
N VAL A 8 33.35 26.84 -19.52
CA VAL A 8 32.36 25.97 -20.17
C VAL A 8 32.00 24.78 -19.28
N PHE A 9 32.99 24.12 -18.68
CA PHE A 9 32.74 23.02 -17.76
C PHE A 9 31.92 23.44 -16.53
N VAL A 10 32.26 24.58 -15.92
CA VAL A 10 31.52 25.14 -14.79
C VAL A 10 30.07 25.44 -15.17
N VAL A 11 29.81 25.99 -16.36
CA VAL A 11 28.45 26.27 -16.84
C VAL A 11 27.65 24.98 -17.02
N ILE A 12 28.21 23.97 -17.67
CA ILE A 12 27.54 22.67 -17.90
C ILE A 12 27.23 21.98 -16.57
N TRP A 13 28.20 21.98 -15.65
CA TRP A 13 28.02 21.38 -14.32
C TRP A 13 26.93 22.09 -13.50
N ASN A 14 26.90 23.44 -13.52
CA ASN A 14 25.83 24.20 -12.86
C ASN A 14 24.47 23.92 -13.49
N PHE A 15 24.39 23.81 -14.82
CA PHE A 15 23.15 23.46 -15.51
C PHE A 15 22.63 22.08 -15.05
N ASP A 16 23.51 21.07 -14.98
CA ASP A 16 23.13 19.73 -14.53
C ASP A 16 22.63 19.72 -13.08
N ILE A 17 23.28 20.47 -12.18
CA ILE A 17 22.82 20.63 -10.80
C ILE A 17 21.44 21.28 -10.76
N HIS A 18 21.26 22.39 -11.45
CA HIS A 18 19.98 23.09 -11.49
C HIS A 18 18.87 22.19 -12.02
N LYS A 19 19.15 21.42 -13.08
CA LYS A 19 18.19 20.47 -13.65
C LYS A 19 17.82 19.36 -12.66
N ILE A 20 18.79 18.77 -11.97
CA ILE A 20 18.53 17.73 -10.97
C ILE A 20 17.71 18.30 -9.80
N LEU A 21 18.05 19.49 -9.31
CA LEU A 21 17.30 20.14 -8.22
C LEU A 21 15.87 20.49 -8.65
N PHE A 22 15.70 20.97 -9.89
CA PHE A 22 14.38 21.24 -10.46
C PHE A 22 13.54 19.96 -10.51
N VAL A 23 14.05 18.89 -11.13
CA VAL A 23 13.30 17.62 -11.23
C VAL A 23 12.98 17.07 -9.84
N LYS A 24 13.89 17.16 -8.86
CA LYS A 24 13.59 16.77 -7.47
C LYS A 24 12.42 17.55 -6.88
N SER A 25 12.41 18.87 -7.02
CA SER A 25 11.32 19.71 -6.50
C SER A 25 9.98 19.42 -7.20
N THR A 26 10.01 19.22 -8.52
CA THR A 26 8.87 18.82 -9.34
C THR A 26 8.31 17.47 -8.89
N SER A 27 9.17 16.45 -8.74
CA SER A 27 8.77 15.11 -8.28
C SER A 27 8.18 15.12 -6.88
N GLN A 28 8.74 15.94 -5.98
CA GLN A 28 8.20 16.11 -4.63
C GLN A 28 6.78 16.69 -4.67
N ASN A 29 6.60 17.86 -5.31
CA ASN A 29 5.29 18.51 -5.40
C ASN A 29 4.25 17.61 -6.08
N ALA A 30 4.67 16.87 -7.12
CA ALA A 30 3.81 15.92 -7.82
C ALA A 30 3.36 14.76 -6.92
N GLY A 31 4.28 14.11 -6.21
CA GLY A 31 3.94 12.98 -5.33
C GLY A 31 3.09 13.42 -4.14
N ASP A 32 3.44 14.54 -3.52
CA ASP A 32 2.71 15.09 -2.38
C ASP A 32 1.26 15.46 -2.78
N SER A 33 1.10 16.14 -3.91
CA SER A 33 -0.22 16.50 -4.46
C SER A 33 -1.03 15.26 -4.83
N ALA A 34 -0.40 14.27 -5.47
CA ALA A 34 -1.05 13.03 -5.87
C ALA A 34 -1.55 12.23 -4.67
N ALA A 35 -0.73 12.08 -3.62
CA ALA A 35 -1.12 11.42 -2.38
C ALA A 35 -2.28 12.16 -1.69
N LEU A 36 -2.20 13.49 -1.55
CA LEU A 36 -3.23 14.31 -0.92
C LEU A 36 -4.58 14.21 -1.64
N VAL A 37 -4.60 14.27 -2.97
CA VAL A 37 -5.84 14.20 -3.75
C VAL A 37 -6.44 12.79 -3.71
N ALA A 38 -5.62 11.73 -3.81
CA ALA A 38 -6.09 10.36 -3.62
C ALA A 38 -6.74 10.17 -2.24
N SER A 39 -6.06 10.65 -1.20
CA SER A 39 -6.56 10.60 0.17
C SER A 39 -7.84 11.41 0.39
N ARG A 40 -7.99 12.54 -0.33
CA ARG A 40 -9.23 13.34 -0.32
C ARG A 40 -10.41 12.55 -0.87
N TRP A 41 -10.20 11.79 -1.94
CA TRP A 41 -11.23 10.90 -2.46
C TRP A 41 -11.53 9.73 -1.50
N GLN A 42 -10.54 9.20 -0.78
CA GLN A 42 -10.81 8.25 0.30
C GLN A 42 -11.71 8.87 1.39
N ALA A 43 -11.43 10.10 1.84
CA ALA A 43 -12.26 10.81 2.82
C ALA A 43 -13.71 10.99 2.34
N ILE A 44 -13.88 11.48 1.11
CA ILE A 44 -15.20 11.67 0.49
C ILE A 44 -15.96 10.34 0.42
N THR A 45 -15.26 9.28 0.01
CA THR A 45 -15.84 7.94 -0.14
C THR A 45 -16.27 7.36 1.21
N LEU A 46 -15.42 7.47 2.24
CA LEU A 46 -15.74 7.02 3.60
C LEU A 46 -16.94 7.76 4.17
N ASN A 47 -17.02 9.07 3.96
CA ASN A 47 -18.20 9.84 4.36
C ASN A 47 -19.46 9.41 3.62
N LEU A 48 -19.38 9.20 2.31
CA LEU A 48 -20.51 8.75 1.52
C LEU A 48 -20.99 7.35 1.95
N VAL A 49 -20.07 6.44 2.27
CA VAL A 49 -20.42 5.14 2.89
C VAL A 49 -21.10 5.33 4.25
N GLY A 50 -20.62 6.27 5.06
CA GLY A 50 -21.24 6.64 6.33
C GLY A 50 -22.64 7.22 6.18
N ASP A 51 -22.86 8.12 5.23
CA ASP A 51 -24.17 8.67 4.88
C ASP A 51 -25.11 7.54 4.40
N LEU A 52 -24.60 6.58 3.61
CA LEU A 52 -25.37 5.41 3.19
C LEU A 52 -25.68 4.44 4.34
N ASN A 53 -24.82 4.31 5.35
CA ASN A 53 -25.13 3.56 6.56
C ASN A 53 -26.28 4.23 7.34
N ILE A 54 -26.33 5.56 7.39
CA ILE A 54 -27.46 6.30 7.99
C ILE A 54 -28.74 6.02 7.19
N MET A 55 -28.67 6.10 5.85
CA MET A 55 -29.80 5.77 4.97
C MET A 55 -30.28 4.33 5.15
N ASN A 56 -29.34 3.39 5.31
CA ASN A 56 -29.67 1.99 5.56
C ASN A 56 -30.41 1.82 6.89
N ALA A 57 -30.01 2.54 7.94
CA ALA A 57 -30.72 2.50 9.22
C ALA A 57 -32.15 3.01 9.13
N ILE A 58 -32.40 4.03 8.31
CA ILE A 58 -33.76 4.50 7.99
C ILE A 58 -34.53 3.43 7.22
N ALA A 59 -33.94 2.80 6.21
CA ALA A 59 -34.60 1.75 5.45
C ALA A 59 -34.95 0.54 6.34
N VAL A 60 -34.07 0.16 7.27
CA VAL A 60 -34.31 -0.89 8.26
C VAL A 60 -35.44 -0.49 9.20
N SER A 61 -35.50 0.76 9.68
CA SER A 61 -36.56 1.21 10.60
C SER A 61 -37.96 1.16 9.97
N TYR A 62 -38.06 1.39 8.66
CA TYR A 62 -39.31 1.27 7.90
C TYR A 62 -39.58 -0.14 7.35
N GLY A 63 -38.65 -1.09 7.51
CA GLY A 63 -38.77 -2.43 6.94
C GLY A 63 -38.70 -2.46 5.40
N ASP A 64 -38.12 -1.43 4.78
CA ASP A 64 -37.99 -1.33 3.33
C ASP A 64 -36.77 -2.14 2.84
N THR A 65 -37.03 -3.38 2.44
CA THR A 65 -36.00 -4.31 1.96
C THR A 65 -35.45 -3.92 0.59
N ALA A 66 -36.26 -3.33 -0.28
CA ALA A 66 -35.83 -2.90 -1.62
C ALA A 66 -34.84 -1.72 -1.52
N ALA A 67 -35.09 -0.79 -0.60
CA ALA A 67 -34.15 0.28 -0.30
C ALA A 67 -32.84 -0.26 0.30
N GLN A 68 -32.90 -1.19 1.26
CA GLN A 68 -31.71 -1.82 1.85
C GLN A 68 -30.81 -2.49 0.79
N ASP A 69 -31.41 -3.28 -0.11
CA ASP A 69 -30.67 -3.96 -1.18
C ASP A 69 -30.02 -2.95 -2.15
N SER A 70 -30.76 -1.89 -2.51
CA SER A 70 -30.25 -0.82 -3.38
C SER A 70 -29.09 -0.07 -2.73
N ILE A 71 -29.21 0.27 -1.44
CA ILE A 71 -28.16 0.94 -0.66
C ILE A 71 -26.91 0.06 -0.57
N SER A 72 -27.08 -1.22 -0.25
CA SER A 72 -25.96 -2.17 -0.17
C SER A 72 -25.23 -2.33 -1.51
N ASN A 73 -25.97 -2.36 -2.63
CA ASN A 73 -25.37 -2.38 -3.97
C ASN A 73 -24.55 -1.11 -4.25
N ILE A 74 -25.10 0.06 -3.94
CA ILE A 74 -24.42 1.35 -4.10
C ILE A 74 -23.14 1.40 -3.24
N GLN A 75 -23.21 0.98 -1.98
CA GLN A 75 -22.04 0.92 -1.09
C GLN A 75 -20.95 -0.01 -1.68
N ALA A 76 -21.33 -1.19 -2.20
CA ALA A 76 -20.38 -2.12 -2.83
C ALA A 76 -19.66 -1.50 -4.04
N ARG A 77 -20.40 -0.78 -4.90
CA ARG A 77 -19.82 -0.09 -6.07
C ARG A 77 -18.88 1.03 -5.66
N ILE A 78 -19.27 1.83 -4.68
CA ILE A 78 -18.50 3.00 -4.20
C ILE A 78 -17.18 2.60 -3.56
N CYS A 79 -17.11 1.44 -2.90
CA CYS A 79 -15.84 0.91 -2.36
C CYS A 79 -14.78 0.61 -3.44
N TYR A 80 -15.19 0.53 -4.72
CA TYR A 80 -14.29 0.41 -5.86
C TYR A 80 -14.16 1.73 -6.63
N SER A 81 -15.28 2.36 -7.00
CA SER A 81 -15.26 3.56 -7.84
C SER A 81 -14.66 4.76 -7.13
N GLY A 82 -14.89 4.93 -5.82
CA GLY A 82 -14.34 6.03 -5.03
C GLY A 82 -12.80 6.06 -5.05
N PRO A 83 -12.13 4.98 -4.63
CA PRO A 83 -10.66 4.87 -4.74
C PRO A 83 -10.13 5.02 -6.16
N MET A 84 -10.83 4.50 -7.18
CA MET A 84 -10.41 4.62 -8.58
C MET A 84 -10.50 6.05 -9.12
N ILE A 85 -11.51 6.82 -8.70
CA ILE A 85 -11.55 8.27 -8.98
C ILE A 85 -10.38 8.96 -8.29
N GLY A 86 -10.06 8.58 -7.04
CA GLY A 86 -8.87 9.04 -6.34
C GLY A 86 -7.58 8.74 -7.09
N PHE A 87 -7.46 7.55 -7.67
CA PHE A 87 -6.30 7.14 -8.46
C PHE A 87 -6.14 7.93 -9.76
N MET A 88 -7.24 8.15 -10.47
CA MET A 88 -7.26 9.01 -11.67
C MET A 88 -6.90 10.45 -11.33
N ALA A 89 -7.45 11.00 -10.25
CA ALA A 89 -7.16 12.35 -9.80
C ALA A 89 -5.71 12.51 -9.35
N ALA A 90 -5.10 11.46 -8.76
CA ALA A 90 -3.68 11.42 -8.45
C ALA A 90 -2.79 11.52 -9.71
N GLN A 91 -3.19 10.87 -10.82
CA GLN A 91 -2.49 11.00 -12.10
C GLN A 91 -2.53 12.44 -12.61
N GLN A 92 -3.71 13.05 -12.59
CA GLN A 92 -3.87 14.44 -13.03
C GLN A 92 -3.05 15.40 -12.17
N ALA A 93 -3.03 15.20 -10.85
CA ALA A 93 -2.24 16.00 -9.93
C ALA A 93 -0.74 15.88 -10.20
N ALA A 94 -0.23 14.66 -10.46
CA ALA A 94 1.17 14.45 -10.80
C ALA A 94 1.54 15.11 -12.15
N LYS A 95 0.71 14.91 -13.18
CA LYS A 95 0.92 15.48 -14.53
C LYS A 95 0.86 17.00 -14.53
N ASN A 96 -0.07 17.60 -13.78
CA ASN A 96 -0.16 19.05 -13.63
C ASN A 96 1.07 19.66 -12.92
N ASN A 97 1.79 18.86 -12.13
CA ASN A 97 3.05 19.26 -11.51
C ASN A 97 4.27 19.00 -12.41
N GLY A 98 4.08 18.58 -13.67
CA GLY A 98 5.17 18.45 -14.66
C GLY A 98 5.87 17.09 -14.69
N VAL A 99 5.28 16.07 -14.06
CA VAL A 99 5.75 14.67 -14.16
C VAL A 99 5.08 14.00 -15.35
N TYR A 100 5.88 13.31 -16.17
CA TYR A 100 5.40 12.57 -17.33
C TYR A 100 5.01 11.14 -16.96
N GLN A 101 4.25 10.49 -17.85
CA GLN A 101 3.89 9.08 -17.69
C GLN A 101 5.14 8.19 -17.65
N ASN A 102 5.09 7.17 -16.79
CA ASN A 102 6.04 6.09 -16.73
C ASN A 102 5.44 4.88 -17.46
N GLN A 103 6.13 4.40 -18.49
CA GLN A 103 5.63 3.30 -19.32
C GLN A 103 5.56 1.99 -18.53
N ASP A 104 6.52 1.70 -17.66
CA ASP A 104 6.51 0.48 -16.84
C ASP A 104 5.32 0.46 -15.87
N PHE A 105 4.99 1.61 -15.25
CA PHE A 105 3.78 1.72 -14.42
C PHE A 105 2.52 1.49 -15.23
N THR A 106 2.48 2.01 -16.45
CA THR A 106 1.34 1.84 -17.37
C THR A 106 1.19 0.38 -17.78
N ASP A 107 2.28 -0.28 -18.15
CA ASP A 107 2.29 -1.68 -18.59
C ASP A 107 1.86 -2.62 -17.47
N ILE A 108 2.31 -2.39 -16.22
CA ILE A 108 1.85 -3.15 -15.05
C ILE A 108 0.34 -2.98 -14.84
N LEU A 109 -0.16 -1.75 -14.98
CA LEU A 109 -1.59 -1.49 -14.80
C LEU A 109 -2.43 -2.16 -15.89
N ILE A 110 -1.95 -2.18 -17.14
CA ILE A 110 -2.58 -2.88 -18.27
C ILE A 110 -2.57 -4.39 -18.04
N ASP A 111 -1.43 -4.96 -17.65
CA ASP A 111 -1.31 -6.39 -17.34
C ASP A 111 -2.29 -6.77 -16.21
N HIS A 112 -2.40 -5.92 -15.17
CA HIS A 112 -3.33 -6.13 -14.08
C HIS A 112 -4.80 -6.01 -14.50
N ALA A 113 -5.16 -5.00 -15.30
CA ALA A 113 -6.51 -4.85 -15.83
C ALA A 113 -6.95 -6.07 -16.66
N ARG A 114 -6.03 -6.67 -17.42
CA ARG A 114 -6.28 -7.94 -18.12
C ARG A 114 -6.49 -9.11 -17.18
N ALA A 115 -5.68 -9.22 -16.12
CA ALA A 115 -5.83 -10.26 -15.11
C ALA A 115 -7.18 -10.16 -14.38
N VAL A 116 -7.57 -8.95 -13.94
CA VAL A 116 -8.89 -8.70 -13.33
C VAL A 116 -10.02 -9.07 -14.30
N ARG A 117 -9.88 -8.74 -15.60
CA ARG A 117 -10.94 -9.01 -16.57
C ARG A 117 -11.09 -10.49 -16.91
N ASN A 118 -9.99 -11.21 -17.08
CA ASN A 118 -9.98 -12.55 -17.67
C ASN A 118 -9.77 -13.66 -16.63
N ASP A 119 -8.89 -13.41 -15.66
CA ASP A 119 -8.43 -14.44 -14.73
C ASP A 119 -9.30 -14.45 -13.47
N TYR A 120 -9.72 -13.29 -12.95
CA TYR A 120 -10.53 -13.24 -11.72
C TYR A 120 -11.88 -13.98 -11.87
N PRO A 121 -12.64 -13.80 -12.95
CA PRO A 121 -13.91 -14.50 -13.12
C PRO A 121 -13.76 -16.01 -13.37
N SER A 122 -12.57 -16.47 -13.77
CA SER A 122 -12.32 -17.86 -14.16
C SER A 122 -11.48 -18.65 -13.15
N ALA A 123 -10.85 -17.99 -12.18
CA ALA A 123 -10.06 -18.64 -11.15
C ALA A 123 -10.95 -19.38 -10.16
N VAL A 124 -10.60 -20.63 -9.90
CA VAL A 124 -11.33 -21.54 -9.01
C VAL A 124 -10.35 -22.08 -7.96
N GLY A 125 -10.77 -22.08 -6.69
CA GLY A 125 -10.00 -22.62 -5.59
C GLY A 125 -9.91 -24.16 -5.62
N ALA A 126 -9.10 -24.72 -4.72
CA ALA A 126 -8.95 -26.18 -4.59
C ALA A 126 -10.26 -26.89 -4.18
N ASP A 127 -11.21 -26.14 -3.63
CA ASP A 127 -12.55 -26.56 -3.23
C ASP A 127 -13.58 -26.52 -4.38
N GLY A 128 -13.20 -26.01 -5.56
CA GLY A 128 -14.09 -25.88 -6.71
C GLY A 128 -14.95 -24.61 -6.70
N GLU A 129 -14.81 -23.75 -5.69
CA GLU A 129 -15.51 -22.47 -5.59
C GLU A 129 -14.73 -21.35 -6.30
N PRO A 130 -15.41 -20.29 -6.80
CA PRO A 130 -14.72 -19.14 -7.37
C PRO A 130 -13.71 -18.56 -6.38
N LEU A 131 -12.47 -18.38 -6.82
CA LEU A 131 -11.43 -17.79 -5.98
C LEU A 131 -11.69 -16.31 -5.72
N PHE A 132 -12.25 -15.60 -6.71
CA PHE A 132 -12.58 -14.17 -6.62
C PHE A 132 -14.07 -13.93 -6.88
N PRO A 133 -14.98 -14.26 -5.93
CA PRO A 133 -16.40 -13.98 -6.07
C PRO A 133 -16.67 -12.49 -6.26
N GLU A 134 -17.56 -12.17 -7.21
CA GLU A 134 -17.90 -10.78 -7.51
C GLU A 134 -18.61 -10.10 -6.31
N PRO A 135 -18.12 -8.93 -5.86
CA PRO A 135 -18.72 -8.18 -4.74
C PRO A 135 -20.10 -7.61 -5.06
N TYR A 136 -20.34 -7.35 -6.35
CA TYR A 136 -21.60 -6.97 -6.96
C TYR A 136 -21.59 -7.43 -8.42
N PRO A 137 -22.75 -7.65 -9.05
CA PRO A 137 -22.81 -8.14 -10.44
C PRO A 137 -22.04 -7.24 -11.41
N GLY A 138 -21.07 -7.80 -12.13
CA GLY A 138 -20.24 -7.12 -13.12
C GLY A 138 -19.04 -6.35 -12.53
N CYS A 139 -18.75 -6.52 -11.24
CA CYS A 139 -17.69 -5.78 -10.55
C CYS A 139 -16.32 -5.91 -11.22
N TRP A 140 -15.92 -7.11 -11.65
CA TRP A 140 -14.60 -7.29 -12.27
C TRP A 140 -14.49 -6.62 -13.63
N THR A 141 -15.59 -6.60 -14.39
CA THR A 141 -15.66 -5.85 -15.64
C THR A 141 -15.58 -4.35 -15.39
N ASP A 142 -16.39 -3.83 -14.47
CA ASP A 142 -16.44 -2.40 -14.13
C ASP A 142 -15.07 -1.92 -13.60
N TYR A 143 -14.44 -2.69 -12.72
CA TYR A 143 -13.14 -2.37 -12.14
C TYR A 143 -12.01 -2.44 -13.17
N ALA A 144 -11.94 -3.49 -14.00
CA ALA A 144 -10.97 -3.57 -15.10
C ALA A 144 -11.12 -2.40 -16.09
N ASN A 145 -12.35 -1.96 -16.38
CA ASN A 145 -12.58 -0.80 -17.25
C ASN A 145 -12.05 0.50 -16.62
N MET A 146 -12.19 0.68 -15.30
CA MET A 146 -11.60 1.82 -14.60
C MET A 146 -10.07 1.80 -14.63
N LEU A 147 -9.45 0.61 -14.47
CA LEU A 147 -8.00 0.44 -14.57
C LEU A 147 -7.49 0.78 -15.99
N ASP A 148 -8.16 0.25 -17.02
CA ASP A 148 -7.83 0.53 -18.42
C ASP A 148 -7.97 2.01 -18.76
N LEU A 149 -8.99 2.69 -18.23
CA LEU A 149 -9.17 4.12 -18.44
C LEU A 149 -7.98 4.93 -17.89
N VAL A 150 -7.51 4.59 -16.69
CA VAL A 150 -6.33 5.24 -16.10
C VAL A 150 -5.07 4.90 -16.90
N ALA A 151 -4.91 3.65 -17.32
CA ALA A 151 -3.78 3.22 -18.13
C ALA A 151 -3.74 3.89 -19.51
N ALA A 152 -4.91 4.09 -20.16
CA ALA A 152 -5.00 4.72 -21.47
C ALA A 152 -4.52 6.17 -21.47
N ASP A 153 -4.68 6.88 -20.34
CA ASP A 153 -4.14 8.23 -20.16
C ASP A 153 -2.65 8.24 -19.75
N GLY A 154 -2.09 7.08 -19.40
CA GLY A 154 -0.72 6.90 -18.93
C GLY A 154 -0.56 7.13 -17.42
N VAL A 155 0.24 6.30 -16.76
CA VAL A 155 0.43 6.34 -15.30
C VAL A 155 1.68 7.14 -14.95
N ALA A 156 1.53 8.27 -14.27
CA ALA A 156 2.63 9.11 -13.76
C ALA A 156 2.91 8.88 -12.27
N ALA A 157 1.88 8.49 -11.51
CA ALA A 157 1.90 8.29 -10.07
C ALA A 157 1.52 6.84 -9.75
N GLY A 158 2.49 6.01 -9.38
CA GLY A 158 2.26 4.61 -9.00
C GLY A 158 1.71 4.49 -7.56
N PRO A 159 0.64 3.72 -7.30
CA PRO A 159 0.09 3.53 -5.96
C PRO A 159 0.95 2.55 -5.14
N ASP A 160 1.88 3.08 -4.34
CA ASP A 160 2.89 2.33 -3.59
C ASP A 160 2.30 1.40 -2.50
N ASN A 161 1.08 1.68 -2.02
CA ASN A 161 0.38 0.83 -1.05
C ASN A 161 -0.72 -0.03 -1.68
N VAL A 162 -0.68 -0.28 -3.00
CA VAL A 162 -1.58 -1.24 -3.65
C VAL A 162 -1.47 -2.61 -2.98
N ARG A 163 -2.62 -3.28 -2.82
CA ARG A 163 -2.73 -4.63 -2.25
C ARG A 163 -3.53 -5.47 -3.21
N LEU A 164 -2.84 -6.22 -4.07
CA LEU A 164 -3.55 -7.01 -5.06
C LEU A 164 -4.18 -8.22 -4.38
N TYR A 165 -5.34 -8.63 -4.85
CA TYR A 165 -6.01 -9.82 -4.36
C TYR A 165 -5.26 -11.10 -4.69
N THR A 166 -4.32 -11.02 -5.63
CA THR A 166 -3.37 -12.11 -5.96
C THR A 166 -2.10 -12.07 -5.11
N ASP A 167 -1.98 -11.13 -4.17
CA ASP A 167 -0.79 -11.06 -3.31
C ASP A 167 -0.77 -12.23 -2.33
N HIS A 168 0.38 -12.91 -2.28
CA HIS A 168 0.62 -13.96 -1.29
C HIS A 168 0.60 -13.37 0.12
N ALA A 169 -0.20 -13.95 1.01
CA ALA A 169 -0.14 -13.66 2.44
C ALA A 169 0.71 -14.72 3.13
N GLY A 170 1.76 -14.30 3.85
CA GLY A 170 2.55 -15.22 4.68
C GLY A 170 4.03 -14.88 4.81
N GLY A 171 4.74 -15.67 5.61
CA GLY A 171 6.15 -15.50 5.98
C GLY A 171 7.12 -16.32 5.14
N HIS A 172 6.98 -16.36 3.82
CA HIS A 172 7.95 -17.03 2.96
C HIS A 172 9.17 -16.14 2.73
N TYR A 173 10.39 -16.62 3.01
CA TYR A 173 11.61 -15.80 2.89
C TYR A 173 11.82 -15.23 1.49
N LEU A 174 11.47 -15.97 0.43
CA LEU A 174 11.53 -15.47 -0.95
C LEU A 174 10.55 -14.33 -1.27
N LEU A 175 9.57 -14.08 -0.40
CA LEU A 175 8.65 -12.93 -0.48
C LEU A 175 9.10 -11.76 0.41
N MET A 176 10.29 -11.84 1.03
CA MET A 176 10.86 -10.78 1.86
C MET A 176 12.00 -10.09 1.14
N LYS A 177 11.91 -8.78 0.89
CA LYS A 177 13.02 -8.00 0.29
C LYS A 177 14.31 -8.06 1.11
N ASP A 178 14.18 -8.09 2.44
CA ASP A 178 15.33 -8.10 3.35
C ASP A 178 16.18 -9.36 3.19
N TYR A 179 15.60 -10.49 2.77
CA TYR A 179 16.35 -11.67 2.40
C TYR A 179 17.31 -11.38 1.22
N TYR A 180 16.81 -10.78 0.14
CA TYR A 180 17.62 -10.44 -1.03
C TYR A 180 18.69 -9.39 -0.70
N ASN A 181 18.34 -8.39 0.12
CA ASN A 181 19.31 -7.41 0.63
C ASN A 181 20.39 -8.07 1.50
N ALA A 182 20.01 -9.06 2.33
CA ALA A 182 20.93 -9.80 3.17
C ALA A 182 21.89 -10.66 2.34
N VAL A 183 21.41 -11.28 1.27
CA VAL A 183 22.26 -12.00 0.29
C VAL A 183 23.24 -11.02 -0.36
N ALA A 184 22.73 -9.95 -0.96
CA ALA A 184 23.55 -8.97 -1.68
C ALA A 184 24.61 -8.30 -0.79
N GLY A 185 24.24 -7.99 0.45
CA GLY A 185 25.09 -7.30 1.41
C GLY A 185 25.93 -8.22 2.29
N LYS A 186 25.86 -9.54 2.12
CA LYS A 186 26.51 -10.52 3.03
C LYS A 186 26.15 -10.26 4.50
N ILE A 187 24.88 -9.94 4.77
CA ILE A 187 24.40 -9.56 6.10
C ILE A 187 24.12 -10.83 6.92
N TRP A 188 25.17 -11.51 7.36
CA TRP A 188 25.07 -12.81 8.05
C TRP A 188 24.24 -12.78 9.33
N CYS A 189 24.27 -11.66 10.05
CA CYS A 189 23.44 -11.49 11.24
C CYS A 189 21.93 -11.42 10.93
N TRP A 190 21.54 -11.10 9.70
CA TRP A 190 20.13 -11.21 9.31
C TRP A 190 19.70 -12.67 9.30
N PHE A 191 20.48 -13.55 8.68
CA PHE A 191 20.22 -14.99 8.65
C PHE A 191 20.25 -15.59 10.06
N PHE A 192 21.25 -15.25 10.88
CA PHE A 192 21.33 -15.73 12.26
C PHE A 192 20.07 -15.41 13.09
N ASN A 193 19.50 -14.21 12.92
CA ASN A 193 18.36 -13.77 13.72
C ASN A 193 16.99 -14.17 13.13
N ASN A 194 16.88 -14.32 11.81
CA ASN A 194 15.59 -14.50 11.12
C ASN A 194 15.43 -15.89 10.47
N ALA A 195 16.53 -16.57 10.14
CA ALA A 195 16.55 -17.83 9.39
C ALA A 195 17.82 -18.66 9.72
N PRO A 196 18.03 -19.07 10.99
CA PRO A 196 19.30 -19.64 11.46
C PRO A 196 19.69 -20.95 10.77
N GLU A 197 18.71 -21.74 10.36
CA GLU A 197 18.89 -23.02 9.66
C GLU A 197 19.14 -22.84 8.15
N LEU A 198 18.87 -21.66 7.61
CA LEU A 198 18.85 -21.45 6.17
C LEU A 198 20.24 -21.47 5.52
N LEU A 199 21.28 -21.00 6.22
CA LEU A 199 22.66 -21.08 5.73
C LEU A 199 23.24 -22.51 5.79
N PRO A 200 23.17 -23.23 6.93
CA PRO A 200 23.78 -24.56 7.03
C PRO A 200 23.00 -25.67 6.35
N ASP A 201 21.68 -25.59 6.30
CA ASP A 201 20.85 -26.76 5.96
C ASP A 201 20.25 -26.68 4.55
N TYR A 202 20.29 -25.52 3.89
CA TYR A 202 19.73 -25.34 2.55
C TYR A 202 20.37 -26.30 1.53
N LEU A 203 19.54 -27.10 0.87
CA LEU A 203 19.96 -28.10 -0.11
C LEU A 203 19.82 -27.60 -1.55
N ASN A 204 18.60 -27.24 -1.97
CA ASN A 204 18.27 -26.89 -3.36
C ASN A 204 16.90 -26.18 -3.44
N PHE A 205 16.53 -25.61 -4.59
CA PHE A 205 15.25 -24.95 -4.78
C PHE A 205 14.04 -25.91 -4.70
N PHE A 206 12.82 -25.37 -4.83
CA PHE A 206 11.59 -26.16 -4.77
C PHE A 206 11.61 -27.31 -5.79
N PRO A 207 11.08 -28.50 -5.45
CA PRO A 207 10.40 -28.88 -4.21
C PRO A 207 11.33 -29.39 -3.10
N CYS A 208 12.65 -29.28 -3.27
CA CYS A 208 13.60 -29.97 -2.40
C CYS A 208 13.77 -29.31 -1.03
N TRP A 209 13.84 -27.97 -0.97
CA TRP A 209 13.99 -27.23 0.29
C TRP A 209 12.88 -26.22 0.51
N TRP A 210 12.68 -25.32 -0.46
CA TRP A 210 11.64 -24.31 -0.34
C TRP A 210 10.28 -24.99 -0.25
N ALA A 211 9.47 -24.56 0.72
CA ALA A 211 8.05 -24.87 0.74
C ALA A 211 7.39 -24.28 -0.52
N PRO A 212 6.23 -24.80 -0.97
CA PRO A 212 5.45 -24.11 -1.98
C PRO A 212 5.19 -22.66 -1.54
N LEU A 213 5.06 -21.75 -2.51
CA LEU A 213 4.64 -20.39 -2.22
C LEU A 213 3.29 -20.42 -1.50
N PRO A 214 3.06 -19.58 -0.48
CA PRO A 214 1.80 -19.56 0.23
C PRO A 214 0.62 -19.35 -0.72
N ASP A 215 -0.49 -20.03 -0.45
CA ASP A 215 -1.71 -19.81 -1.23
C ASP A 215 -2.17 -18.36 -1.09
N ILE A 216 -2.86 -17.89 -2.13
CA ILE A 216 -3.53 -16.59 -2.12
C ILE A 216 -4.65 -16.68 -1.08
N PRO A 217 -4.69 -15.81 -0.05
CA PRO A 217 -5.70 -15.91 0.99
C PRO A 217 -7.09 -15.64 0.38
N PRO A 218 -8.13 -16.41 0.79
CA PRO A 218 -9.50 -16.01 0.51
C PRO A 218 -9.78 -14.73 1.32
N LEU A 219 -9.93 -13.60 0.62
CA LEU A 219 -10.22 -12.31 1.22
C LEU A 219 -11.68 -11.94 0.98
N GLU A 220 -12.25 -11.10 1.84
CA GLU A 220 -13.51 -10.46 1.51
C GLU A 220 -13.22 -9.37 0.46
N TYR A 221 -13.58 -9.65 -0.79
CA TYR A 221 -13.24 -8.83 -1.96
C TYR A 221 -14.02 -7.52 -2.04
N MET A 222 -14.21 -6.76 -0.96
CA MET A 222 -15.11 -5.60 -0.99
C MET A 222 -14.43 -4.25 -1.18
N ASN A 223 -13.10 -4.18 -1.18
CA ASN A 223 -12.35 -2.93 -1.29
C ASN A 223 -11.65 -2.82 -2.65
N SER A 224 -11.39 -1.62 -3.15
CA SER A 224 -10.42 -1.46 -4.23
C SER A 224 -9.03 -1.94 -3.77
N GLU A 225 -8.29 -2.63 -4.64
CA GLU A 225 -6.88 -2.99 -4.38
C GLU A 225 -5.98 -1.75 -4.35
N ILE A 226 -6.33 -0.73 -5.15
CA ILE A 226 -5.68 0.57 -5.20
C ILE A 226 -6.42 1.53 -4.27
N PHE A 227 -5.70 2.11 -3.30
CA PHE A 227 -6.22 3.07 -2.32
C PHE A 227 -7.48 2.57 -1.57
N GLY A 228 -7.53 1.28 -1.27
CA GLY A 228 -8.64 0.64 -0.55
C GLY A 228 -8.99 1.32 0.77
N LEU A 229 -10.25 1.18 1.18
CA LEU A 229 -10.82 1.86 2.34
C LEU A 229 -10.65 1.08 3.66
N GLY A 230 -10.35 -0.22 3.56
CA GLY A 230 -10.20 -1.12 4.71
C GLY A 230 -11.52 -1.36 5.43
N LEU A 231 -12.60 -1.61 4.68
CA LEU A 231 -13.92 -1.89 5.24
C LEU A 231 -14.25 -3.39 5.18
N VAL A 232 -15.19 -3.83 6.01
CA VAL A 232 -15.79 -5.18 6.05
C VAL A 232 -17.31 -5.11 6.06
N LYS A 233 -18.02 -6.09 5.47
CA LYS A 233 -19.48 -6.19 5.62
C LYS A 233 -19.79 -6.99 6.87
N ARG A 234 -20.73 -6.52 7.67
CA ARG A 234 -21.23 -7.28 8.84
C ARG A 234 -22.74 -7.35 8.84
N ARG A 235 -23.28 -8.57 8.93
CA ARG A 235 -24.71 -8.79 9.12
C ARG A 235 -25.04 -8.87 10.60
N THR A 236 -25.58 -7.80 11.17
CA THR A 236 -25.87 -7.70 12.60
C THR A 236 -26.91 -6.60 12.88
N SER A 237 -27.33 -6.41 14.13
CA SER A 237 -28.20 -5.30 14.54
C SER A 237 -27.41 -4.02 14.81
N LEU A 238 -28.05 -2.85 14.62
CA LEU A 238 -27.38 -1.55 14.75
C LEU A 238 -26.82 -1.31 16.18
N ASP A 239 -27.54 -1.76 17.20
CA ASP A 239 -27.15 -1.64 18.62
C ASP A 239 -25.89 -2.44 18.99
N SER A 240 -25.51 -3.42 18.17
CA SER A 240 -24.24 -4.14 18.33
C SER A 240 -23.03 -3.38 17.79
N LEU A 241 -23.24 -2.32 16.99
CA LEU A 241 -22.18 -1.60 16.28
C LEU A 241 -21.91 -0.20 16.85
N VAL A 242 -22.95 0.46 17.36
CA VAL A 242 -22.91 1.85 17.82
C VAL A 242 -23.95 2.06 18.92
N THR A 243 -23.65 2.95 19.87
CA THR A 243 -24.61 3.37 20.89
C THR A 243 -25.74 4.21 20.27
N PRO A 244 -27.01 3.94 20.60
CA PRO A 244 -28.17 4.67 20.06
C PRO A 244 -28.06 6.20 20.13
N SER A 245 -27.59 6.74 21.26
CA SER A 245 -27.44 8.19 21.44
C SER A 245 -26.42 8.78 20.46
N SER A 246 -25.23 8.19 20.40
CA SER A 246 -24.14 8.66 19.53
C SER A 246 -24.50 8.56 18.06
N PHE A 247 -25.24 7.52 17.67
CA PHE A 247 -25.75 7.40 16.31
C PHE A 247 -26.73 8.54 15.99
N MET A 248 -27.66 8.82 16.90
CA MET A 248 -28.64 9.91 16.70
C MET A 248 -28.00 11.29 16.70
N ASP A 249 -26.93 11.51 17.48
CA ASP A 249 -26.17 12.76 17.45
C ASP A 249 -25.57 13.01 16.06
N VAL A 250 -24.98 11.98 15.45
CA VAL A 250 -24.43 12.06 14.08
C VAL A 250 -25.53 12.27 13.04
N VAL A 251 -26.67 11.58 13.18
CA VAL A 251 -27.83 11.79 12.30
C VAL A 251 -28.36 13.22 12.41
N ALA A 252 -28.47 13.76 13.63
CA ALA A 252 -28.97 15.11 13.87
C ALA A 252 -28.01 16.20 13.35
N ASP A 253 -26.70 15.98 13.43
CA ASP A 253 -25.70 16.89 12.85
C ASP A 253 -25.79 16.93 11.31
N ARG A 254 -26.10 15.79 10.69
CA ARG A 254 -26.28 15.67 9.24
C ARG A 254 -27.59 16.26 8.75
N ASP A 255 -28.68 15.94 9.43
CA ASP A 255 -30.00 16.50 9.16
C ASP A 255 -30.80 16.63 10.45
N SER A 256 -30.89 17.86 10.95
CA SER A 256 -31.64 18.20 12.16
C SER A 256 -33.13 17.82 12.11
N SER A 257 -33.72 17.70 10.91
CA SER A 257 -35.11 17.26 10.75
C SER A 257 -35.30 15.78 11.11
N MET A 258 -34.23 15.00 11.00
CA MET A 258 -34.21 13.57 11.30
C MET A 258 -34.03 13.24 12.78
N ALA A 259 -33.68 14.23 13.62
CA ALA A 259 -33.49 14.06 15.06
C ALA A 259 -34.73 13.52 15.80
N SER A 260 -35.93 13.69 15.21
CA SER A 260 -37.20 13.19 15.74
C SER A 260 -37.52 11.74 15.37
N THR A 261 -36.73 11.12 14.48
CA THR A 261 -36.96 9.75 14.01
C THR A 261 -36.41 8.75 15.03
N ASN A 262 -37.26 7.85 15.55
CA ASN A 262 -36.86 6.81 16.51
C ASN A 262 -36.16 5.62 15.82
N ILE A 263 -35.07 5.88 15.08
CA ILE A 263 -34.32 4.86 14.33
C ILE A 263 -33.81 3.75 15.25
N PRO A 264 -33.08 4.03 16.36
CA PRO A 264 -32.52 2.96 17.16
C PRO A 264 -33.59 2.04 17.77
N ALA A 265 -34.70 2.60 18.26
CA ALA A 265 -35.77 1.81 18.86
C ALA A 265 -36.42 0.81 17.89
N THR A 266 -36.41 1.11 16.60
CA THR A 266 -37.02 0.29 15.54
C THR A 266 -36.03 -0.63 14.84
N THR A 267 -34.73 -0.32 14.88
CA THR A 267 -33.66 -1.15 14.31
C THR A 267 -33.05 -2.12 15.32
N ASN A 268 -33.30 -1.96 16.61
CA ASN A 268 -32.76 -2.82 17.67
C ASN A 268 -33.17 -4.28 17.46
N GLY A 269 -32.18 -5.18 17.46
CA GLY A 269 -32.40 -6.61 17.23
C GLY A 269 -32.76 -7.01 15.79
N VAL A 270 -32.84 -6.05 14.85
CA VAL A 270 -33.07 -6.33 13.43
C VAL A 270 -31.73 -6.47 12.71
N ALA A 271 -31.44 -7.67 12.20
CA ALA A 271 -30.20 -7.93 11.50
C ALA A 271 -30.23 -7.38 10.06
N ALA A 272 -29.31 -6.46 9.76
CA ALA A 272 -29.09 -5.89 8.43
C ALA A 272 -27.60 -5.95 8.07
N THR A 273 -27.28 -5.71 6.79
CA THR A 273 -25.89 -5.64 6.32
C THR A 273 -25.36 -4.22 6.50
N TRP A 274 -24.25 -4.08 7.22
CA TRP A 274 -23.60 -2.81 7.52
C TRP A 274 -22.17 -2.78 6.98
N TYR A 275 -21.71 -1.60 6.58
CA TYR A 275 -20.32 -1.36 6.22
C TYR A 275 -19.57 -0.86 7.45
N CYS A 276 -18.60 -1.65 7.88
CA CYS A 276 -17.88 -1.48 9.13
C CYS A 276 -16.38 -1.30 8.86
N TYR A 277 -15.68 -0.69 9.80
CA TYR A 277 -14.23 -0.65 9.77
C TYR A 277 -13.65 -2.06 9.95
N ASP A 278 -12.69 -2.45 9.12
CA ASP A 278 -11.91 -3.66 9.35
C ASP A 278 -11.01 -3.46 10.58
N SER A 279 -11.26 -4.20 11.65
CA SER A 279 -10.50 -4.10 12.90
C SER A 279 -9.03 -4.51 12.76
N SER A 280 -8.65 -5.21 11.68
CA SER A 280 -7.25 -5.53 11.39
C SER A 280 -6.49 -4.35 10.76
N LEU A 281 -7.20 -3.43 10.10
CA LEU A 281 -6.62 -2.28 9.40
C LEU A 281 -6.83 -0.95 10.15
N TRP A 282 -8.03 -0.75 10.69
CA TRP A 282 -8.41 0.44 11.46
C TRP A 282 -8.09 0.25 12.95
N THR A 283 -6.79 0.23 13.24
CA THR A 283 -6.24 0.02 14.57
C THR A 283 -5.75 1.32 15.21
N LYS A 284 -5.12 1.24 16.39
CA LYS A 284 -4.30 2.34 16.90
C LYS A 284 -3.10 2.57 15.97
N TRP A 285 -2.66 3.81 15.78
CA TRP A 285 -1.57 4.10 14.83
C TRP A 285 -0.19 3.85 15.45
N THR A 286 0.11 2.58 15.73
CA THR A 286 1.33 2.16 16.42
C THR A 286 2.61 2.52 15.67
N ALA A 287 2.55 2.66 14.34
CA ALA A 287 3.68 3.12 13.53
C ALA A 287 4.18 4.53 13.89
N MET A 288 3.33 5.36 14.52
CA MET A 288 3.68 6.69 15.01
C MET A 288 4.04 6.71 16.50
N SER A 289 4.24 5.55 17.13
CA SER A 289 4.55 5.45 18.55
C SER A 289 5.91 6.08 18.87
N VAL A 290 5.96 7.00 19.84
CA VAL A 290 7.21 7.61 20.34
C VAL A 290 7.91 6.76 21.41
N THR A 291 7.34 5.60 21.74
CA THR A 291 7.88 4.65 22.72
C THR A 291 7.94 3.24 22.15
N GLY A 292 8.83 2.41 22.70
CA GLY A 292 9.03 1.03 22.28
C GLY A 292 10.34 0.80 21.50
N PRO A 293 10.58 -0.45 21.06
CA PRO A 293 11.81 -0.81 20.32
C PRO A 293 11.89 -0.15 18.93
N ASP A 294 10.75 0.26 18.37
CA ASP A 294 10.60 0.90 17.06
C ASP A 294 9.98 2.31 17.20
N ALA A 295 10.49 3.10 18.15
CA ALA A 295 9.97 4.44 18.39
C ALA A 295 10.19 5.36 17.17
N PHE A 296 9.12 5.96 16.68
CA PHE A 296 9.14 6.97 15.62
C PHE A 296 9.73 8.28 16.16
N PRO A 297 10.62 8.97 15.42
CA PRO A 297 11.31 10.17 15.89
C PRO A 297 10.41 11.44 15.89
N LEU A 298 9.30 11.43 16.63
CA LEU A 298 8.43 12.61 16.82
C LEU A 298 8.78 13.38 18.09
N THR A 299 8.53 14.69 18.09
CA THR A 299 8.69 15.57 19.26
C THR A 299 7.60 15.37 20.33
N GLY A 300 6.54 14.61 20.03
CA GLY A 300 5.45 14.31 20.98
C GLY A 300 4.46 13.28 20.42
N PRO A 301 3.52 12.79 21.25
CA PRO A 301 2.52 11.81 20.80
C PRO A 301 1.52 12.44 19.82
N VAL A 302 0.97 11.60 18.95
CA VAL A 302 -0.17 11.97 18.10
C VAL A 302 -1.38 12.33 18.98
N LYS A 303 -2.14 13.36 18.59
CA LYS A 303 -3.37 13.73 19.30
C LYS A 303 -4.33 12.53 19.30
N ALA A 304 -4.93 12.20 20.45
CA ALA A 304 -5.75 10.99 20.61
C ALA A 304 -6.86 10.82 19.56
N LYS A 305 -7.51 11.92 19.17
CA LYS A 305 -8.55 11.92 18.13
C LYS A 305 -8.07 11.62 16.71
N TYR A 306 -6.76 11.60 16.46
CA TYR A 306 -6.12 11.24 15.19
C TYR A 306 -5.24 9.99 15.31
N ASP A 307 -5.20 9.36 16.49
CA ASP A 307 -4.41 8.16 16.74
C ASP A 307 -5.16 6.91 16.26
N TYR A 308 -5.29 6.79 14.93
CA TYR A 308 -5.82 5.62 14.26
C TYR A 308 -5.12 5.35 12.93
N ALA A 309 -4.83 4.08 12.67
CA ALA A 309 -4.52 3.56 11.35
C ALA A 309 -5.81 3.38 10.53
N GLY A 310 -5.69 2.94 9.28
CA GLY A 310 -6.83 2.77 8.38
C GLY A 310 -6.48 3.12 6.94
N ALA A 311 -7.45 3.55 6.15
CA ALA A 311 -7.24 3.99 4.77
C ALA A 311 -6.12 5.04 4.67
N ASP A 312 -5.21 4.87 3.72
CA ASP A 312 -4.23 5.87 3.29
C ASP A 312 -3.91 5.69 1.81
N ALA A 313 -3.28 6.70 1.22
CA ALA A 313 -2.82 6.69 -0.15
C ALA A 313 -1.32 6.94 -0.17
N ALA A 314 -0.54 5.94 -0.59
CA ALA A 314 0.89 6.08 -0.83
C ALA A 314 1.15 6.12 -2.33
N VAL A 315 1.93 7.09 -2.78
CA VAL A 315 2.22 7.32 -4.19
C VAL A 315 3.73 7.34 -4.41
N ARG A 316 4.15 6.81 -5.55
CA ARG A 316 5.51 6.86 -6.07
C ARG A 316 5.58 7.61 -7.38
N ILE A 317 6.55 8.50 -7.47
CA ILE A 317 6.94 9.21 -8.69
C ILE A 317 8.33 8.75 -9.09
N GLU A 318 8.49 8.39 -10.36
CA GLU A 318 9.79 8.15 -10.97
C GLU A 318 9.96 9.13 -12.14
N ALA A 319 10.92 10.05 -12.02
CA ALA A 319 11.19 11.06 -13.04
C ALA A 319 12.64 11.00 -13.51
N GLU A 320 12.86 11.05 -14.82
CA GLU A 320 14.21 11.02 -15.38
C GLU A 320 14.85 12.41 -15.46
N ALA A 321 16.07 12.53 -14.94
CA ALA A 321 16.93 13.69 -15.09
C ALA A 321 18.15 13.34 -15.94
N GLY A 322 18.06 13.59 -17.25
CA GLY A 322 19.20 13.51 -18.16
C GLY A 322 20.24 14.61 -17.90
N ARG A 323 21.51 14.23 -17.83
CA ARG A 323 22.66 15.15 -17.69
C ARG A 323 23.24 15.50 -19.05
N ILE A 324 23.78 16.71 -19.16
CA ILE A 324 24.57 17.16 -20.32
C ILE A 324 26.03 16.71 -20.14
N THR A 325 26.53 16.64 -18.90
CA THR A 325 27.86 16.07 -18.66
C THR A 325 27.91 14.61 -19.14
N PRO A 326 28.87 14.26 -20.04
CA PRO A 326 29.02 12.89 -20.50
C PRO A 326 29.42 11.97 -19.34
N GLY A 327 28.87 10.77 -19.34
CA GLY A 327 29.28 9.68 -18.46
C GLY A 327 30.63 9.10 -18.85
N SER A 328 31.03 8.01 -18.18
CA SER A 328 32.18 7.22 -18.59
C SER A 328 32.03 6.82 -20.07
N HIS A 329 33.06 7.03 -20.88
CA HIS A 329 33.07 6.72 -22.32
C HIS A 329 32.12 7.57 -23.20
N GLY A 330 31.66 8.75 -22.73
CA GLY A 330 30.87 9.66 -23.56
C GLY A 330 29.39 9.30 -23.66
N THR A 331 28.91 8.32 -22.89
CA THR A 331 27.50 7.94 -22.88
C THR A 331 26.65 8.98 -22.16
N PRO A 332 25.47 9.34 -22.69
CA PRO A 332 24.49 10.13 -21.95
C PRO A 332 24.15 9.46 -20.62
N VAL A 333 24.09 10.25 -19.54
CA VAL A 333 23.71 9.74 -18.20
C VAL A 333 22.33 10.27 -17.85
N THR A 334 21.36 9.37 -17.73
CA THR A 334 20.06 9.63 -17.11
C THR A 334 20.08 9.14 -15.66
N ASN A 335 19.45 9.89 -14.76
CA ASN A 335 19.23 9.44 -13.39
C ASN A 335 17.73 9.42 -13.14
N THR A 336 17.22 8.32 -12.60
CA THR A 336 15.84 8.25 -12.13
C THR A 336 15.79 8.84 -10.72
N ILE A 337 15.03 9.90 -10.57
CA ILE A 337 14.68 10.48 -9.28
C ILE A 337 13.39 9.81 -8.82
N VAL A 338 13.48 9.10 -7.70
CA VAL A 338 12.33 8.47 -7.06
C VAL A 338 11.88 9.35 -5.90
N TRP A 339 10.59 9.65 -5.84
CA TRP A 339 9.93 10.27 -4.69
C TRP A 339 8.74 9.43 -4.27
N SER A 340 8.60 9.18 -2.96
CA SER A 340 7.42 8.52 -2.40
C SER A 340 6.77 9.44 -1.38
N ALA A 341 5.46 9.58 -1.44
CA ALA A 341 4.66 10.39 -0.52
C ALA A 341 3.45 9.58 -0.04
N ALA A 342 2.97 9.87 1.16
CA ALA A 342 1.73 9.29 1.66
C ALA A 342 0.82 10.35 2.29
N ALA A 343 -0.49 10.13 2.20
CA ALA A 343 -1.50 10.95 2.85
C ALA A 343 -2.64 10.10 3.40
N LYS A 344 -3.30 10.61 4.45
CA LYS A 344 -4.41 9.92 5.13
C LYS A 344 -5.60 10.88 5.35
N PRO A 345 -6.85 10.37 5.23
CA PRO A 345 -8.03 11.10 5.67
C PRO A 345 -8.07 11.20 7.20
N PHE A 346 -8.25 12.41 7.70
CA PHE A 346 -8.41 12.69 9.11
C PHE A 346 -9.80 13.25 9.40
N GLY A 347 -10.33 12.82 10.53
CA GLY A 347 -11.38 13.51 11.24
C GLY A 347 -11.77 12.84 12.54
N TYR A 348 -12.97 13.17 13.02
CA TYR A 348 -13.49 12.80 14.33
C TYR A 348 -15.02 12.88 14.33
N LEU A 349 -15.68 12.17 15.24
CA LEU A 349 -17.14 12.17 15.39
C LEU A 349 -17.64 13.32 16.28
N ASN A 350 -16.83 13.67 17.27
CA ASN A 350 -16.96 14.83 18.13
C ASN A 350 -15.55 15.28 18.55
N GLU A 351 -15.41 16.26 19.43
CA GLU A 351 -14.09 16.84 19.74
C GLU A 351 -13.03 15.82 20.22
N THR A 352 -13.44 14.66 20.73
CA THR A 352 -12.55 13.66 21.35
C THR A 352 -12.62 12.26 20.73
N GLU A 353 -13.69 11.90 20.03
CA GLU A 353 -13.91 10.54 19.51
C GLU A 353 -13.36 10.34 18.10
N ARG A 354 -12.64 9.23 17.93
CA ARG A 354 -12.08 8.80 16.64
C ARG A 354 -13.19 8.27 15.72
N PRO A 355 -13.05 8.37 14.40
CA PRO A 355 -14.00 7.79 13.44
C PRO A 355 -14.23 6.29 13.66
N ASN A 356 -13.19 5.54 14.03
CA ASN A 356 -13.23 4.10 14.29
C ASN A 356 -13.51 3.74 15.77
N SER A 357 -13.96 4.69 16.60
CA SER A 357 -14.43 4.38 17.96
C SER A 357 -15.65 3.45 17.95
N TYR A 358 -16.46 3.52 16.89
CA TYR A 358 -17.56 2.60 16.63
C TYR A 358 -17.16 1.60 15.53
N SER A 359 -17.80 0.44 15.50
CA SER A 359 -17.52 -0.56 14.46
C SER A 359 -18.03 -0.14 13.09
N ILE A 360 -19.12 0.64 13.05
CA ILE A 360 -19.77 1.10 11.82
C ILE A 360 -19.10 2.36 11.26
N VAL A 361 -19.03 2.48 9.94
CA VAL A 361 -18.56 3.70 9.28
C VAL A 361 -19.62 4.78 9.41
N LEU A 362 -19.20 5.94 9.92
CA LEU A 362 -20.01 7.16 10.05
C LEU A 362 -19.27 8.32 9.41
N PRO A 363 -19.98 9.36 8.95
CA PRO A 363 -19.38 10.40 8.14
C PRO A 363 -18.61 11.42 8.99
N ALA A 364 -17.33 11.13 9.23
CA ALA A 364 -16.48 11.79 10.23
C ALA A 364 -15.18 12.40 9.67
N PHE A 365 -14.89 12.28 8.38
CA PHE A 365 -13.62 12.71 7.79
C PHE A 365 -13.74 14.10 7.16
N HIS A 366 -12.97 15.07 7.65
CA HIS A 366 -13.08 16.48 7.20
C HIS A 366 -11.77 17.03 6.64
N GLU A 367 -10.64 16.43 7.00
CA GLU A 367 -9.30 16.88 6.64
C GLU A 367 -8.52 15.77 5.93
N VAL A 368 -7.47 16.17 5.21
CA VAL A 368 -6.46 15.27 4.67
C VAL A 368 -5.11 15.91 4.90
N ALA A 369 -4.11 15.09 5.24
CA ALA A 369 -2.76 15.57 5.42
C ALA A 369 -1.75 14.53 4.93
N LEU A 370 -0.58 15.02 4.54
CA LEU A 370 0.59 14.18 4.34
C LEU A 370 0.95 13.52 5.67
N ILE A 371 1.34 12.25 5.59
CA ILE A 371 1.81 11.46 6.71
C ILE A 371 3.19 10.90 6.37
N PRO A 372 3.98 10.54 7.39
CA PRO A 372 5.24 9.91 7.09
C PRO A 372 5.06 8.60 6.32
N ILE A 373 5.83 8.39 5.24
CA ILE A 373 5.65 7.20 4.39
C ILE A 373 5.95 5.90 5.16
N ASP A 374 6.91 5.93 6.09
CA ASP A 374 7.22 4.81 7.00
C ASP A 374 6.08 4.52 8.00
N ALA A 375 5.15 5.47 8.18
CA ALA A 375 3.96 5.31 9.01
C ALA A 375 2.69 5.01 8.20
N ALA A 376 2.78 5.01 6.86
CA ALA A 376 1.70 4.65 5.97
C ALA A 376 1.55 3.13 5.85
N SER A 377 0.41 2.68 5.34
CA SER A 377 0.16 1.27 5.11
C SER A 377 0.85 0.69 3.87
N SER A 378 1.77 1.45 3.26
CA SER A 378 2.66 0.95 2.20
C SER A 378 3.41 -0.26 2.71
N SER A 379 3.35 -1.36 1.97
CA SER A 379 4.15 -2.52 2.30
C SER A 379 5.64 -2.13 2.30
N SER A 380 6.45 -2.77 3.16
CA SER A 380 7.93 -2.71 3.06
C SER A 380 8.44 -3.04 1.64
N GLY A 381 7.57 -3.68 0.85
CA GLY A 381 7.74 -4.03 -0.55
C GLY A 381 7.30 -2.99 -1.60
N GLY A 382 6.53 -1.94 -1.28
CA GLY A 382 5.96 -0.96 -2.21
C GLY A 382 5.38 -1.58 -3.48
N GLY A 383 4.05 -1.65 -3.66
CA GLY A 383 3.46 -2.37 -4.79
C GLY A 383 3.85 -1.84 -6.19
N TYR A 384 4.43 -0.63 -6.28
CA TYR A 384 5.02 -0.05 -7.50
C TYR A 384 6.56 0.11 -7.41
N ASP A 385 7.22 -0.68 -6.57
CA ASP A 385 8.58 -1.14 -6.85
C ASP A 385 8.52 -2.14 -8.01
N ILE A 386 8.61 -1.62 -9.24
CA ILE A 386 8.43 -2.36 -10.50
C ILE A 386 9.28 -3.62 -10.53
N GLU A 387 10.55 -3.50 -10.14
CA GLU A 387 11.50 -4.61 -10.19
C GLU A 387 11.11 -5.70 -9.19
N TRP A 388 10.67 -5.31 -8.00
CA TRP A 388 10.17 -6.26 -7.01
C TRP A 388 8.87 -6.92 -7.45
N ARG A 389 7.92 -6.15 -8.00
CA ARG A 389 6.64 -6.66 -8.48
C ARG A 389 6.84 -7.66 -9.61
N ARG A 390 7.65 -7.29 -10.60
CA ARG A 390 8.04 -8.16 -11.72
C ARG A 390 8.73 -9.43 -11.22
N HIS A 391 9.59 -9.30 -10.20
CA HIS A 391 10.24 -10.44 -9.58
C HIS A 391 9.24 -11.41 -8.94
N ILE A 392 8.35 -10.95 -8.04
CA ILE A 392 7.37 -11.84 -7.40
C ILE A 392 6.41 -12.46 -8.42
N MET A 393 5.90 -11.68 -9.38
CA MET A 393 4.84 -12.16 -10.27
C MET A 393 5.35 -13.03 -11.42
N LYS A 394 6.54 -12.75 -11.96
CA LYS A 394 7.04 -13.40 -13.18
C LYS A 394 8.27 -14.27 -12.92
N HIS A 395 9.23 -13.77 -12.14
CA HIS A 395 10.51 -14.47 -11.98
C HIS A 395 10.49 -15.53 -10.87
N LEU A 396 9.85 -15.23 -9.74
CA LEU A 396 9.82 -16.11 -8.59
C LEU A 396 9.08 -17.43 -8.87
N PRO A 397 7.90 -17.46 -9.52
CA PRO A 397 7.27 -18.72 -9.93
C PRO A 397 8.18 -19.56 -10.82
N ASN A 398 8.83 -18.94 -11.81
CA ASN A 398 9.78 -19.63 -12.69
C ASN A 398 11.00 -20.17 -11.92
N TYR A 399 11.52 -19.44 -10.94
CA TYR A 399 12.58 -19.94 -10.05
C TYR A 399 12.11 -21.13 -9.22
N MET A 400 10.89 -21.11 -8.70
CA MET A 400 10.33 -22.23 -7.94
C MET A 400 10.20 -23.49 -8.81
N GLU A 401 9.86 -23.36 -10.09
CA GLU A 401 9.71 -24.50 -10.99
C GLU A 401 11.03 -25.00 -11.59
N ASN A 402 11.88 -24.08 -12.04
CA ASN A 402 13.03 -24.38 -12.90
C ASN A 402 14.39 -24.06 -12.26
N GLY A 403 14.41 -23.45 -11.07
CA GLY A 403 15.63 -23.05 -10.39
C GLY A 403 16.25 -21.75 -10.91
N PRO A 404 17.50 -21.44 -10.53
CA PRO A 404 18.16 -20.19 -10.89
C PRO A 404 18.39 -20.07 -12.40
N GLY A 405 17.83 -19.03 -13.01
CA GLY A 405 18.04 -18.69 -14.42
C GLY A 405 18.91 -17.44 -14.60
N ALA A 406 19.57 -17.33 -15.76
CA ALA A 406 20.26 -16.09 -16.13
C ALA A 406 19.23 -14.97 -16.32
N SER A 407 19.40 -13.87 -15.58
CA SER A 407 18.48 -12.73 -15.62
C SER A 407 19.22 -11.42 -15.32
N THR A 408 18.74 -10.34 -15.93
CA THR A 408 19.17 -8.97 -15.61
C THR A 408 18.50 -8.42 -14.36
N CYS A 409 17.48 -9.10 -13.84
CA CYS A 409 16.81 -8.72 -12.61
C CYS A 409 17.73 -8.89 -11.41
N TRP A 410 17.86 -7.82 -10.62
CA TRP A 410 18.72 -7.79 -9.44
C TRP A 410 18.35 -8.85 -8.41
N TYR A 411 17.05 -9.06 -8.17
CA TYR A 411 16.55 -10.08 -7.24
C TYR A 411 16.89 -11.50 -7.71
N CYS A 412 16.76 -11.79 -9.00
CA CYS A 412 17.15 -13.08 -9.58
C CYS A 412 18.66 -13.33 -9.44
N GLN A 413 19.50 -12.30 -9.58
CA GLN A 413 20.94 -12.43 -9.37
C GLN A 413 21.28 -12.78 -7.91
N GLN A 414 20.49 -12.30 -6.95
CA GLN A 414 20.66 -12.72 -5.56
C GLN A 414 20.26 -14.18 -5.36
N LEU A 415 19.24 -14.68 -6.07
CA LEU A 415 18.94 -16.12 -6.06
C LEU A 415 20.07 -16.94 -6.66
N VAL A 416 20.64 -16.52 -7.80
CA VAL A 416 21.83 -17.18 -8.38
C VAL A 416 23.00 -17.19 -7.39
N THR A 417 23.20 -16.11 -6.65
CA THR A 417 24.25 -16.03 -5.61
C THR A 417 23.93 -16.94 -4.44
N TRP A 418 22.68 -16.94 -3.99
CA TRP A 418 22.19 -17.77 -2.89
C TRP A 418 22.41 -19.26 -3.14
N GLU A 419 22.19 -19.70 -4.39
CA GLU A 419 22.32 -21.09 -4.82
C GLU A 419 23.77 -21.61 -4.76
N GLN A 420 24.76 -20.72 -4.67
CA GLN A 420 26.16 -21.10 -4.55
C GLN A 420 26.49 -21.60 -3.13
N GLU A 421 26.85 -22.87 -3.02
CA GLU A 421 27.27 -23.49 -1.75
C GLU A 421 28.43 -22.73 -1.09
N SER A 422 29.40 -22.24 -1.88
CA SER A 422 30.53 -21.47 -1.37
C SER A 422 30.10 -20.17 -0.68
N PHE A 423 29.04 -19.52 -1.16
CA PHE A 423 28.50 -18.31 -0.54
C PHE A 423 27.89 -18.63 0.84
N ARG A 424 27.10 -19.70 0.93
CA ARG A 424 26.47 -20.13 2.18
C ARG A 424 27.51 -20.57 3.22
N GLN A 425 28.51 -21.34 2.80
CA GLN A 425 29.61 -21.78 3.67
C GLN A 425 30.43 -20.61 4.21
N GLU A 426 30.66 -19.56 3.41
CA GLU A 426 31.28 -18.32 3.90
C GLU A 426 30.49 -17.71 5.08
N GLY A 427 29.16 -17.68 4.97
CA GLY A 427 28.27 -17.22 6.03
C GLY A 427 28.33 -18.10 7.29
N VAL A 428 28.30 -19.43 7.15
CA VAL A 428 28.41 -20.39 8.27
C VAL A 428 29.74 -20.21 9.00
N ILE A 429 30.86 -20.14 8.26
CA ILE A 429 32.19 -19.93 8.83
C ILE A 429 32.24 -18.59 9.56
N TRP A 430 31.72 -17.51 8.97
CA TRP A 430 31.71 -16.21 9.62
C TRP A 430 30.91 -16.22 10.93
N LEU A 431 29.72 -16.83 10.93
CA LEU A 431 28.85 -16.91 12.11
C LEU A 431 29.45 -17.77 13.23
N SER A 432 30.19 -18.82 12.90
CA SER A 432 30.89 -19.65 13.91
C SER A 432 31.83 -18.84 14.82
N THR A 433 32.38 -17.74 14.30
CA THR A 433 33.35 -16.88 15.01
C THR A 433 32.76 -15.54 15.47
N ASN A 434 31.73 -15.04 14.79
CA ASN A 434 31.21 -13.67 14.95
C ASN A 434 29.73 -13.59 15.37
N SER A 435 29.04 -14.70 15.62
CA SER A 435 27.62 -14.71 16.03
C SER A 435 27.33 -13.85 17.26
N TRP A 436 28.28 -13.75 18.20
CA TRP A 436 28.19 -12.86 19.37
C TRP A 436 28.07 -11.36 19.03
N ARG A 437 28.38 -10.96 17.79
CA ARG A 437 28.18 -9.60 17.28
C ARG A 437 26.76 -9.36 16.76
N CYS A 438 25.99 -10.42 16.54
CA CYS A 438 24.63 -10.34 16.02
C CYS A 438 23.63 -10.01 17.13
N ASN A 439 23.78 -8.83 17.73
CA ASN A 439 22.87 -8.35 18.76
C ASN A 439 21.62 -7.73 18.13
N VAL A 440 20.44 -8.15 18.60
CA VAL A 440 19.18 -7.44 18.35
C VAL A 440 19.07 -6.34 19.41
N PRO A 441 19.13 -5.03 19.08
CA PRO A 441 19.10 -4.00 20.10
C PRO A 441 17.73 -3.99 20.80
N GLY A 442 17.72 -4.39 22.07
CA GLY A 442 16.60 -4.15 22.98
C GLY A 442 16.89 -2.91 23.81
N GLY A 443 16.41 -1.73 23.37
CA GLY A 443 16.37 -0.56 24.25
C GLY A 443 16.62 0.79 23.58
N PRO A 444 16.10 1.87 24.20
CA PRO A 444 16.03 3.19 23.59
C PRO A 444 17.41 3.87 23.60
N GLY A 445 17.86 4.34 22.44
CA GLY A 445 18.97 5.29 22.33
C GLY A 445 20.28 4.80 21.74
N SER A 446 20.37 3.59 21.16
CA SER A 446 21.56 3.19 20.39
C SER A 446 21.33 3.38 18.89
N GLY A 447 22.02 4.37 18.30
CA GLY A 447 22.14 4.57 16.85
C GLY A 447 22.99 3.49 16.18
N GLY A 448 22.58 2.23 16.34
CA GLY A 448 23.28 1.05 15.88
C GLY A 448 22.48 0.34 14.80
N TRP A 449 22.83 0.61 13.54
CA TRP A 449 22.89 -0.35 12.43
C TRP A 449 21.89 -1.51 12.51
N ARG A 450 20.59 -1.19 12.40
CA ARG A 450 19.78 -1.98 11.46
C ARG A 450 20.45 -1.80 10.10
N GLY A 451 21.08 -2.84 9.59
CA GLY A 451 21.43 -2.89 8.16
C GLY A 451 20.13 -2.77 7.40
N GLY A 452 19.81 -1.56 6.96
CA GLY A 452 18.46 -1.16 6.55
C GLY A 452 17.75 -0.32 7.61
N GLY A 453 18.30 0.84 7.98
CA GLY A 453 17.42 1.94 8.39
C GLY A 453 16.35 2.08 7.30
N THR A 454 15.08 2.23 7.68
CA THR A 454 14.01 2.48 6.71
C THR A 454 14.48 3.63 5.82
N ARG A 455 14.77 3.32 4.55
CA ARG A 455 15.39 4.28 3.60
C ARG A 455 14.43 5.39 3.21
N ARG A 456 13.26 5.47 3.86
CA ARG A 456 12.10 6.27 3.49
C ARG A 456 11.54 7.02 4.71
N GLY A 457 12.40 7.51 5.60
CA GLY A 457 11.98 8.57 6.52
C GLY A 457 11.67 9.84 5.73
N HIS A 458 10.41 10.03 5.35
CA HIS A 458 9.84 11.33 5.00
C HIS A 458 8.75 11.63 5.98
#